data_AF-A0A835PWM7-F1
#
_entry.id   AF-A0A835PWM7-F1
#
_cell.length_a   1.000
_cell.length_b   1.000
_cell.length_c   1.000
_cell.angle_alpha   90.00
_cell.angle_beta   90.00
_cell.angle_gamma   90.00
#
_symmetry.space_group_name_H-M   'P 1'
#
loop_
_entity.id
_entity.type
_entity.pdbx_description
1 polymer ?
#
loop_
_entity_poly.entity_id
_entity_poly.type
_entity_poly.pdbx_seq_one_letter_code
_entity_poly.pdbx_strand_id
1 'polypeptide(L)'
;MASQKERESFVYLAKLAEQAERYDEMVESMKNLAKLDVELTVEERNLLSVGYKNVIGSRRASWRILSSIEQKEEAKANEQNAKRIREYRHKVESELSNICSDIMSIIDEHLIPSSVAGAEPSVFYYKMKGDYYRYLAEFKTGNERKEVAEQSLKAYQVASTTAEADLSPTHPIRLGLALNFSVFYYEIMNSPERACHLAKQAFDEAISELDTLSEDSYKDSTLIMQLLRDNLTLWTSDIPKMELMKLQKKVPQELLPGKMQSESGLLEVAFLKYEERVSIAEPSLGSVQLACISKAC
;
A
#
# COMPACT_ATOMS: atom_id res chain seq x y z
N MET A 1 -8.67 -32.65 -12.39
CA MET A 1 -7.62 -32.65 -13.44
C MET A 1 -7.73 -31.43 -14.36
N ALA A 2 -8.92 -31.05 -14.84
CA ALA A 2 -9.10 -29.80 -15.61
C ALA A 2 -8.74 -28.54 -14.81
N SER A 3 -9.27 -28.41 -13.59
CA SER A 3 -9.04 -27.24 -12.70
C SER A 3 -7.57 -26.99 -12.35
N GLN A 4 -6.76 -28.03 -12.19
CA GLN A 4 -5.33 -27.91 -11.89
C GLN A 4 -4.55 -27.35 -13.08
N LYS A 5 -4.86 -27.83 -14.29
CA LYS A 5 -4.21 -27.36 -15.52
C LYS A 5 -4.61 -25.91 -15.84
N GLU A 6 -5.87 -25.55 -15.55
CA GLU A 6 -6.37 -24.17 -15.69
C GLU A 6 -5.66 -23.23 -14.71
N ARG A 7 -5.53 -23.62 -13.43
CA ARG A 7 -4.76 -22.89 -12.41
C ARG A 7 -3.33 -22.65 -12.84
N GLU A 8 -2.62 -23.70 -13.25
CA GLU A 8 -1.23 -23.59 -13.73
C GLU A 8 -1.12 -22.65 -14.95
N SER A 9 -2.09 -22.70 -15.86
CA SER A 9 -2.14 -21.81 -17.02
C SER A 9 -2.33 -20.34 -16.61
N PHE A 10 -3.24 -20.04 -15.68
CA PHE A 10 -3.44 -18.66 -15.22
C PHE A 10 -2.22 -18.10 -14.50
N VAL A 11 -1.57 -18.91 -13.64
CA VAL A 11 -0.33 -18.50 -12.95
C VAL A 11 0.80 -18.25 -13.95
N TYR A 12 0.96 -19.13 -14.95
CA TYR A 12 1.97 -18.96 -15.98
C TYR A 12 1.75 -17.67 -16.79
N LEU A 13 0.51 -17.40 -17.21
CA LEU A 13 0.16 -16.17 -17.94
C LEU A 13 0.37 -14.91 -17.08
N ALA A 14 0.03 -14.96 -15.79
CA ALA A 14 0.27 -13.84 -14.87
C ALA A 14 1.77 -13.52 -14.74
N LYS A 15 2.63 -14.54 -14.63
CA LYS A 15 4.09 -14.37 -14.59
C LYS A 15 4.67 -13.81 -15.90
N LEU A 16 4.15 -14.24 -17.05
CA LEU A 16 4.53 -13.65 -18.34
C LEU A 16 4.10 -12.19 -18.44
N ALA A 17 2.89 -11.88 -18.00
CA ALA A 17 2.36 -10.52 -18.00
C ALA A 17 3.17 -9.60 -17.07
N GLU A 18 3.56 -10.09 -15.89
CA GLU A 18 4.46 -9.38 -14.96
C GLU A 18 5.80 -9.05 -15.61
N GLN A 19 6.46 -10.02 -16.24
CA GLN A 19 7.74 -9.82 -16.93
C GLN A 19 7.63 -8.86 -18.13
N ALA A 20 6.45 -8.75 -18.71
CA ALA A 20 6.16 -7.82 -19.81
C ALA A 20 5.58 -6.48 -19.33
N GLU A 21 5.50 -6.24 -18.02
CA GLU A 21 4.89 -5.05 -17.39
C GLU A 21 3.43 -4.80 -17.84
N ARG A 22 2.73 -5.87 -18.21
CA ARG A 22 1.34 -5.89 -18.68
C ARG A 22 0.39 -6.19 -17.54
N TYR A 23 0.34 -5.26 -16.57
CA TYR A 23 -0.35 -5.49 -15.31
C TYR A 23 -1.88 -5.62 -15.43
N ASP A 24 -2.49 -5.00 -16.45
CA ASP A 24 -3.93 -5.17 -16.71
C ASP A 24 -4.26 -6.64 -17.09
N GLU A 25 -3.43 -7.28 -17.94
CA GLU A 25 -3.56 -8.70 -18.28
C GLU A 25 -3.15 -9.64 -17.13
N MET A 26 -2.19 -9.23 -16.31
CA MET A 26 -1.82 -9.94 -15.08
C MET A 26 -3.03 -10.00 -14.13
N VAL A 27 -3.71 -8.88 -13.92
CA VAL A 27 -4.94 -8.81 -13.11
C VAL A 27 -6.02 -9.72 -13.66
N GLU A 28 -6.26 -9.70 -14.98
CA GLU A 28 -7.25 -10.59 -15.60
C GLU A 28 -6.97 -12.07 -15.34
N SER A 29 -5.71 -12.49 -15.49
CA SER A 29 -5.29 -13.88 -15.22
C SER A 29 -5.51 -14.25 -13.76
N MET A 30 -5.12 -13.37 -12.83
CA MET A 30 -5.25 -13.62 -11.39
C MET A 30 -6.71 -13.59 -10.90
N LYS A 31 -7.59 -12.82 -11.55
CA LYS A 31 -9.03 -12.87 -11.29
C LYS A 31 -9.63 -14.20 -11.69
N ASN A 32 -9.26 -14.71 -12.86
CA ASN A 32 -9.73 -16.02 -13.31
C ASN A 32 -9.24 -17.14 -12.39
N LEU A 33 -8.02 -17.01 -11.86
CA LEU A 33 -7.51 -17.91 -10.83
C LEU A 33 -8.31 -17.83 -9.52
N ALA A 34 -8.61 -16.63 -9.02
CA ALA A 34 -9.40 -16.44 -7.80
C ALA A 34 -10.80 -17.07 -7.90
N LYS A 35 -11.43 -16.99 -9.09
CA LYS A 35 -12.75 -17.55 -9.39
C LYS A 35 -12.81 -19.08 -9.45
N LEU A 36 -11.67 -19.77 -9.27
CA LEU A 36 -11.67 -21.22 -9.10
C LEU A 36 -12.08 -21.66 -7.69
N ASP A 37 -12.36 -20.72 -6.77
CA ASP A 37 -12.83 -20.95 -5.40
C ASP A 37 -11.96 -21.94 -4.63
N VAL A 38 -10.65 -21.77 -4.80
CA VAL A 38 -9.60 -22.56 -4.16
C VAL A 38 -8.61 -21.63 -3.50
N GLU A 39 -8.13 -22.02 -2.32
CA GLU A 39 -7.16 -21.21 -1.58
C GLU A 39 -5.92 -20.92 -2.44
N LEU A 40 -5.54 -19.65 -2.51
CA LEU A 40 -4.34 -19.22 -3.23
C LEU A 40 -3.10 -19.51 -2.40
N THR A 41 -2.03 -19.97 -3.05
CA THR A 41 -0.72 -20.11 -2.40
C THR A 41 -0.12 -18.73 -2.09
N VAL A 42 0.93 -18.69 -1.28
CA VAL A 42 1.66 -17.44 -0.98
C VAL A 42 2.11 -16.74 -2.28
N GLU A 43 2.66 -17.50 -3.23
CA GLU A 43 3.12 -16.96 -4.52
C GLU A 43 1.97 -16.34 -5.32
N GLU A 44 0.83 -17.03 -5.38
CA GLU A 44 -0.34 -16.55 -6.12
C GLU A 44 -0.99 -15.34 -5.46
N ARG A 45 -1.03 -15.27 -4.12
CA ARG A 45 -1.46 -14.07 -3.38
C ARG A 45 -0.57 -12.88 -3.72
N ASN A 46 0.74 -13.09 -3.78
CA ASN A 46 1.71 -12.06 -4.12
C ASN A 46 1.51 -11.58 -5.56
N LEU A 47 1.34 -12.49 -6.54
CA LEU A 47 1.05 -12.12 -7.93
C LEU A 47 -0.24 -11.28 -8.04
N LEU A 48 -1.31 -11.67 -7.35
CA LEU A 48 -2.57 -10.92 -7.33
C LEU A 48 -2.35 -9.50 -6.79
N SER A 49 -1.64 -9.38 -5.67
CA SER A 49 -1.32 -8.10 -5.04
C SER A 49 -0.47 -7.21 -5.95
N VAL A 50 0.59 -7.76 -6.55
CA VAL A 50 1.48 -7.05 -7.49
C VAL A 50 0.71 -6.52 -8.70
N GLY A 51 -0.14 -7.35 -9.32
CA GLY A 51 -0.93 -6.94 -10.48
C GLY A 51 -1.83 -5.75 -10.15
N TYR A 52 -2.69 -5.89 -9.14
CA TYR A 52 -3.62 -4.82 -8.78
C TYR A 52 -2.91 -3.57 -8.25
N LYS A 53 -1.81 -3.71 -7.49
CA LYS A 53 -0.99 -2.59 -6.99
C LYS A 53 -0.43 -1.73 -8.13
N ASN A 54 0.10 -2.36 -9.18
CA ASN A 54 0.65 -1.63 -10.32
C ASN A 54 -0.46 -0.92 -11.13
N VAL A 55 -1.58 -1.62 -11.37
CA VAL A 55 -2.74 -1.02 -12.06
C VAL A 55 -3.26 0.19 -11.27
N ILE A 56 -3.55 0.06 -9.97
CA ILE A 56 -4.09 1.16 -9.17
C ILE A 56 -3.07 2.30 -8.96
N GLY A 57 -1.79 1.98 -8.77
CA GLY A 57 -0.73 2.96 -8.53
C GLY A 57 -0.58 3.95 -9.69
N SER A 58 -0.59 3.44 -10.93
CA SER A 58 -0.52 4.29 -12.13
C SER A 58 -1.69 5.28 -12.24
N ARG A 59 -2.92 4.86 -11.89
CA ARG A 59 -4.10 5.72 -11.91
C ARG A 59 -4.10 6.71 -10.74
N ARG A 60 -3.64 6.31 -9.55
CA ARG A 60 -3.48 7.20 -8.38
C ARG A 60 -2.45 8.30 -8.65
N ALA A 61 -1.30 7.98 -9.24
CA ALA A 61 -0.31 8.96 -9.66
C ALA A 61 -0.91 9.96 -10.67
N SER A 62 -1.62 9.45 -11.67
CA SER A 62 -2.31 10.28 -12.67
C SER A 62 -3.34 11.22 -12.04
N TRP A 63 -4.14 10.72 -11.10
CA TRP A 63 -5.12 11.52 -10.37
C TRP A 63 -4.48 12.63 -9.54
N ARG A 64 -3.37 12.37 -8.83
CA ARG A 64 -2.63 13.39 -8.07
C ARG A 64 -2.11 14.50 -8.97
N ILE A 65 -1.50 14.13 -10.10
CA ILE A 65 -0.99 15.10 -11.09
C ILE A 65 -2.13 15.98 -11.60
N LEU A 66 -3.23 15.37 -12.04
CA LEU A 66 -4.39 16.12 -12.55
C LEU A 66 -4.99 17.05 -11.50
N SER A 67 -5.12 16.57 -10.25
CA SER A 67 -5.60 17.39 -9.13
C SER A 67 -4.71 18.61 -8.88
N SER A 68 -3.38 18.44 -8.93
CA SER A 68 -2.44 19.56 -8.78
C SER A 68 -2.49 20.55 -9.94
N ILE A 69 -2.64 20.06 -11.17
CA ILE A 69 -2.76 20.94 -12.35
C ILE A 69 -4.08 21.71 -12.33
N GLU A 70 -5.19 21.06 -11.93
CA GLU A 70 -6.49 21.71 -11.76
C GLU A 70 -6.39 22.87 -10.77
N GLN A 71 -5.84 22.64 -9.58
CA GLN A 71 -5.64 23.67 -8.55
C GLN A 71 -4.78 24.84 -9.06
N LYS A 72 -3.73 24.57 -9.85
CA LYS A 72 -2.87 25.60 -10.44
C LYS A 72 -3.59 26.44 -11.49
N GLU A 73 -4.47 25.84 -12.31
CA GLU A 73 -5.25 26.59 -13.31
C GLU A 73 -6.40 27.37 -12.66
N GLU A 74 -7.02 26.84 -11.61
CA GLU A 74 -8.00 27.57 -10.79
C GLU A 74 -7.37 28.81 -10.14
N ALA A 75 -6.15 28.69 -9.60
CA ALA A 75 -5.41 29.81 -9.02
C ALA A 75 -5.05 30.91 -10.05
N LYS A 76 -4.98 30.58 -11.34
CA LYS A 76 -4.78 31.55 -12.44
C LYS A 76 -6.09 32.14 -12.97
N ALA A 77 -7.23 31.79 -12.37
CA ALA A 77 -8.57 32.14 -12.86
C ALA A 77 -8.86 31.66 -14.30
N ASN A 78 -8.23 30.57 -14.72
CA ASN A 78 -8.45 29.99 -16.05
C ASN A 78 -9.56 28.92 -16.02
N GLU A 79 -10.81 29.40 -15.86
CA GLU A 79 -11.98 28.52 -15.65
C GLU A 79 -12.19 27.49 -16.76
N GLN A 80 -11.89 27.84 -18.02
CA GLN A 80 -12.09 26.94 -19.14
C GLN A 80 -11.12 25.74 -19.10
N ASN A 81 -9.84 25.98 -18.82
CA ASN A 81 -8.87 24.90 -18.69
C ASN A 81 -9.08 24.11 -17.41
N ALA A 82 -9.39 24.77 -16.29
CA ALA A 82 -9.75 24.10 -15.04
C ALA A 82 -10.90 23.12 -15.24
N LYS A 83 -11.97 23.53 -15.97
CA LYS A 83 -13.09 22.64 -16.32
C LYS A 83 -12.66 21.42 -17.14
N ARG A 84 -11.82 21.60 -18.17
CA ARG A 84 -11.31 20.48 -18.99
C ARG A 84 -10.48 19.49 -18.17
N ILE A 85 -9.64 20.00 -17.27
CA ILE A 85 -8.82 19.16 -16.39
C ILE A 85 -9.71 18.40 -15.41
N ARG A 86 -10.73 19.06 -14.84
CA ARG A 86 -11.70 18.43 -13.93
C ARG A 86 -12.45 17.27 -14.60
N GLU A 87 -12.94 17.47 -15.82
CA GLU A 87 -13.60 16.42 -16.60
C GLU A 87 -12.67 15.21 -16.82
N TYR A 88 -11.38 15.46 -17.11
CA TYR A 88 -10.42 14.38 -17.27
C TYR A 88 -10.06 13.70 -15.94
N ARG A 89 -9.93 14.47 -14.85
CA ARG A 89 -9.73 13.93 -13.50
C ARG A 89 -10.88 13.01 -13.09
N HIS A 90 -12.13 13.38 -13.35
CA HIS A 90 -13.30 12.54 -13.07
C HIS A 90 -13.32 11.22 -13.86
N LYS A 91 -12.77 11.22 -15.08
CA LYS A 91 -12.57 9.96 -15.83
C LYS A 91 -11.60 9.04 -15.07
N VAL A 92 -10.47 9.57 -14.61
CA VAL A 92 -9.49 8.79 -13.81
C VAL A 92 -10.10 8.32 -12.48
N GLU A 93 -10.90 9.15 -11.81
CA GLU A 93 -11.63 8.74 -10.59
C GLU A 93 -12.61 7.59 -10.83
N SER A 94 -13.25 7.57 -12.00
CA SER A 94 -14.13 6.47 -12.41
C SER A 94 -13.34 5.19 -12.64
N GLU A 95 -12.17 5.28 -13.31
CA GLU A 95 -11.25 4.15 -13.48
C GLU A 95 -10.75 3.60 -12.13
N LEU A 96 -10.33 4.48 -11.21
CA LEU A 96 -9.94 4.12 -9.85
C LEU A 96 -11.08 3.42 -9.10
N SER A 97 -12.29 3.97 -9.18
CA SER A 97 -13.47 3.39 -8.53
C SER A 97 -13.78 1.99 -9.05
N ASN A 98 -13.64 1.77 -10.36
CA ASN A 98 -13.85 0.47 -10.99
C ASN A 98 -12.80 -0.54 -10.54
N ILE A 99 -11.51 -0.17 -10.52
CA ILE A 99 -10.43 -1.06 -10.05
C ILE A 99 -10.65 -1.46 -8.59
N CYS A 100 -11.01 -0.50 -7.73
CA CYS A 100 -11.29 -0.80 -6.32
C CYS A 100 -12.51 -1.71 -6.17
N SER A 101 -13.59 -1.43 -6.90
CA SER A 101 -14.81 -2.25 -6.85
C SER A 101 -14.58 -3.68 -7.31
N ASP A 102 -13.75 -3.84 -8.34
CA ASP A 102 -13.38 -5.13 -8.90
C ASP A 102 -12.64 -6.01 -7.89
N ILE A 103 -11.57 -5.50 -7.28
CA ILE A 103 -10.84 -6.29 -6.26
C ILE A 103 -11.68 -6.55 -5.00
N MET A 104 -12.53 -5.61 -4.60
CA MET A 104 -13.43 -5.82 -3.45
C MET A 104 -14.40 -6.98 -3.70
N SER A 105 -15.00 -7.05 -4.89
CA SER A 105 -15.86 -8.17 -5.29
C SER A 105 -15.08 -9.49 -5.30
N ILE A 106 -13.87 -9.51 -5.86
CA ILE A 106 -13.03 -10.73 -5.86
C ILE A 106 -12.67 -11.19 -4.45
N ILE A 107 -12.32 -10.25 -3.56
CA ILE A 107 -11.99 -10.55 -2.16
C ILE A 107 -13.20 -11.15 -1.43
N ASP A 108 -14.36 -10.53 -1.56
CA ASP A 108 -15.55 -10.89 -0.78
C ASP A 108 -16.25 -12.14 -1.30
N GLU A 109 -16.27 -12.34 -2.62
CA GLU A 109 -16.99 -13.45 -3.26
C GLU A 109 -16.15 -14.73 -3.33
N HIS A 110 -14.82 -14.61 -3.49
CA HIS A 110 -13.96 -15.75 -3.81
C HIS A 110 -12.82 -15.97 -2.80
N LEU A 111 -12.05 -14.93 -2.46
CA LEU A 111 -10.79 -15.11 -1.72
C LEU A 111 -11.01 -15.36 -0.23
N ILE A 112 -11.80 -14.53 0.46
CA ILE A 112 -12.09 -14.72 1.89
C ILE A 112 -12.85 -16.05 2.11
N PRO A 113 -13.92 -16.38 1.36
CA PRO A 113 -14.62 -17.65 1.53
C PRO A 113 -13.74 -18.89 1.32
N SER A 114 -12.75 -18.80 0.43
CA SER A 114 -11.83 -19.91 0.13
C SER A 114 -10.66 -20.03 1.12
N SER A 115 -10.51 -19.08 2.05
CA SER A 115 -9.34 -18.98 2.95
C SER A 115 -9.64 -19.53 4.34
N VAL A 116 -9.89 -20.84 4.42
CA VAL A 116 -10.31 -21.52 5.66
C VAL A 116 -9.14 -22.11 6.46
N ALA A 117 -7.95 -22.28 5.87
CA ALA A 117 -6.88 -23.07 6.48
C ALA A 117 -5.88 -22.26 7.33
N GLY A 118 -5.95 -20.93 7.37
CA GLY A 118 -4.98 -20.14 8.13
C GLY A 118 -5.33 -18.67 8.34
N ALA A 119 -4.73 -18.07 9.36
CA ALA A 119 -4.89 -16.65 9.68
C ALA A 119 -4.17 -15.74 8.67
N GLU A 120 -3.04 -16.18 8.11
CA GLU A 120 -2.22 -15.37 7.20
C GLU A 120 -2.98 -14.92 5.93
N PRO A 121 -3.65 -15.80 5.16
CA PRO A 121 -4.45 -15.37 4.01
C PRO A 121 -5.56 -14.39 4.41
N SER A 122 -6.24 -14.64 5.54
CA SER A 122 -7.29 -13.75 6.06
C SER A 122 -6.76 -12.35 6.34
N VAL A 123 -5.65 -12.24 7.09
CA VAL A 123 -5.00 -10.94 7.38
C VAL A 123 -4.59 -10.26 6.08
N PHE A 124 -4.02 -11.00 5.12
CA PHE A 124 -3.61 -10.48 3.82
C PHE A 124 -4.77 -9.84 3.05
N TYR A 125 -5.90 -10.56 2.92
CA TYR A 125 -7.05 -10.06 2.16
C TYR A 125 -7.79 -8.94 2.87
N TYR A 126 -7.94 -8.97 4.19
CA TYR A 126 -8.54 -7.86 4.93
C TYR A 126 -7.65 -6.61 4.92
N LYS A 127 -6.32 -6.78 4.98
CA LYS A 127 -5.36 -5.67 4.74
C LYS A 127 -5.57 -5.08 3.35
N MET A 128 -5.62 -5.93 2.31
CA MET A 128 -5.83 -5.49 0.94
C MET A 128 -7.17 -4.75 0.80
N LYS A 129 -8.26 -5.28 1.38
CA LYS A 129 -9.56 -4.62 1.41
C LYS A 129 -9.49 -3.24 2.08
N GLY A 130 -8.78 -3.13 3.21
CA GLY A 130 -8.50 -1.86 3.88
C GLY A 130 -7.77 -0.87 2.98
N ASP A 131 -6.74 -1.33 2.26
CA ASP A 131 -5.95 -0.54 1.31
C ASP A 131 -6.82 0.02 0.17
N TYR A 132 -7.67 -0.79 -0.46
CA TYR A 132 -8.52 -0.33 -1.58
C TYR A 132 -9.64 0.61 -1.14
N TYR A 133 -10.24 0.41 0.04
CA TYR A 133 -11.15 1.42 0.60
C TYR A 133 -10.43 2.71 0.96
N ARG A 134 -9.19 2.65 1.45
CA ARG A 134 -8.35 3.82 1.69
C ARG A 134 -8.12 4.59 0.38
N TYR A 135 -7.81 3.91 -0.72
CA TYR A 135 -7.64 4.55 -2.03
C TYR A 135 -8.92 5.26 -2.50
N LEU A 136 -10.10 4.68 -2.26
CA LEU A 136 -11.36 5.38 -2.51
C LEU A 136 -11.49 6.64 -1.64
N ALA A 137 -11.12 6.57 -0.36
CA ALA A 137 -11.21 7.68 0.57
C ALA A 137 -10.32 8.89 0.21
N GLU A 138 -9.29 8.70 -0.62
CA GLU A 138 -8.38 9.77 -1.08
C GLU A 138 -9.08 10.82 -1.94
N PHE A 139 -10.03 10.40 -2.79
CA PHE A 139 -10.67 11.29 -3.77
C PHE A 139 -12.19 11.41 -3.61
N LYS A 140 -12.83 10.51 -2.87
CA LYS A 140 -14.25 10.65 -2.51
C LYS A 140 -14.46 11.85 -1.59
N THR A 141 -15.65 12.44 -1.63
CA THR A 141 -16.02 13.62 -0.83
C THR A 141 -17.33 13.40 -0.08
N GLY A 142 -17.63 14.29 0.88
CA GLY A 142 -18.91 14.26 1.60
C GLY A 142 -19.18 12.96 2.36
N ASN A 143 -20.40 12.44 2.22
CA ASN A 143 -20.82 11.20 2.89
C ASN A 143 -20.13 9.96 2.30
N GLU A 144 -19.93 9.90 0.98
CA GLU A 144 -19.22 8.77 0.35
C GLU A 144 -17.83 8.59 0.95
N ARG A 145 -17.09 9.69 1.17
CA ARG A 145 -15.77 9.64 1.82
C ARG A 145 -15.83 9.02 3.22
N LYS A 146 -16.83 9.39 4.02
CA LYS A 146 -17.00 8.88 5.39
C LYS A 146 -17.30 7.38 5.35
N GLU A 147 -18.21 6.97 4.48
CA GLU A 147 -18.59 5.56 4.32
C GLU A 147 -17.39 4.69 3.92
N VAL A 148 -16.64 5.08 2.89
CA VAL A 148 -15.46 4.29 2.47
C VAL A 148 -14.33 4.32 3.52
N ALA A 149 -14.15 5.42 4.25
CA ALA A 149 -13.19 5.48 5.35
C ALA A 149 -13.58 4.55 6.51
N GLU A 150 -14.86 4.48 6.85
CA GLU A 150 -15.36 3.53 7.86
C GLU A 150 -15.19 2.07 7.42
N GLN A 151 -15.39 1.75 6.14
CA GLN A 151 -15.13 0.41 5.61
C GLN A 151 -13.64 0.06 5.64
N SER A 152 -12.76 1.01 5.28
CA SER A 152 -11.31 0.84 5.41
C SER A 152 -10.91 0.55 6.86
N LEU A 153 -11.41 1.34 7.81
CA LEU A 153 -11.16 1.16 9.24
C LEU A 153 -11.61 -0.23 9.73
N LYS A 154 -12.83 -0.66 9.37
CA LYS A 154 -13.35 -1.99 9.74
C LYS A 154 -12.46 -3.12 9.21
N ALA A 155 -12.06 -3.04 7.94
CA ALA A 155 -11.20 -4.05 7.33
C ALA A 155 -9.83 -4.13 8.01
N TYR A 156 -9.18 -2.99 8.26
CA TYR A 156 -7.92 -2.96 9.00
C TYR A 156 -8.05 -3.46 10.44
N GLN A 157 -9.15 -3.17 11.13
CA GLN A 157 -9.40 -3.66 12.50
C GLN A 157 -9.54 -5.19 12.54
N VAL A 158 -10.28 -5.77 11.59
CA VAL A 158 -10.39 -7.23 11.46
C VAL A 158 -9.02 -7.86 11.19
N ALA A 159 -8.26 -7.28 10.26
CA ALA A 159 -6.89 -7.73 9.97
C ALA A 159 -5.98 -7.62 11.22
N SER A 160 -6.04 -6.51 11.97
CA SER A 160 -5.16 -6.26 13.13
C SER A 160 -5.45 -7.24 14.25
N THR A 161 -6.74 -7.44 14.57
CA THR A 161 -7.17 -8.39 15.60
C THR A 161 -6.71 -9.81 15.27
N THR A 162 -6.86 -10.22 14.00
CA THR A 162 -6.44 -11.55 13.54
C THR A 162 -4.92 -11.70 13.55
N ALA A 163 -4.18 -10.67 13.10
CA ALA A 163 -2.72 -10.67 13.08
C ALA A 163 -2.12 -10.69 14.50
N GLU A 164 -2.71 -9.96 15.45
CA GLU A 164 -2.27 -9.94 16.84
C GLU A 164 -2.44 -11.29 17.55
N ALA A 165 -3.49 -12.04 17.17
CA ALA A 165 -3.77 -13.36 17.73
C ALA A 165 -2.84 -14.45 17.17
N ASP A 166 -2.59 -14.42 15.86
CA ASP A 166 -2.04 -15.58 15.15
C ASP A 166 -0.67 -15.36 14.47
N LEU A 167 -0.19 -14.11 14.35
CA LEU A 167 1.07 -13.79 13.68
C LEU A 167 2.08 -13.15 14.65
N SER A 168 3.36 -13.51 14.54
CA SER A 168 4.41 -12.88 15.34
C SER A 168 4.53 -11.38 15.02
N PRO A 169 4.96 -10.53 15.97
CA PRO A 169 5.23 -9.10 15.74
C PRO A 169 6.21 -8.82 14.60
N THR A 170 7.12 -9.74 14.33
CA THR A 170 8.09 -9.68 13.24
C THR A 170 7.53 -10.17 11.90
N HIS A 171 6.34 -10.75 11.85
CA HIS A 171 5.79 -11.30 10.61
C HIS A 171 5.58 -10.20 9.55
N PRO A 172 6.09 -10.33 8.31
CA PRO A 172 6.03 -9.28 7.29
C PRO A 172 4.61 -8.78 6.99
N ILE A 173 3.62 -9.68 6.94
CA ILE A 173 2.21 -9.30 6.74
C ILE A 173 1.66 -8.45 7.90
N ARG A 174 2.01 -8.77 9.16
CA ARG A 174 1.58 -7.99 10.34
C ARG A 174 2.26 -6.62 10.35
N LEU A 175 3.56 -6.57 10.05
CA LEU A 175 4.30 -5.31 9.93
C LEU A 175 3.75 -4.43 8.80
N GLY A 176 3.52 -5.01 7.62
CA GLY A 176 2.95 -4.31 6.47
C GLY A 176 1.53 -3.82 6.71
N LEU A 177 0.73 -4.56 7.49
CA LEU A 177 -0.57 -4.11 7.97
C LEU A 177 -0.44 -2.89 8.88
N ALA A 178 0.43 -2.94 9.90
CA ALA A 178 0.64 -1.82 10.81
C ALA A 178 1.13 -0.56 10.08
N LEU A 179 2.03 -0.72 9.11
CA LEU A 179 2.48 0.36 8.23
C LEU A 179 1.29 1.02 7.52
N ASN A 180 0.51 0.26 6.76
CA ASN A 180 -0.59 0.83 5.97
C ASN A 180 -1.72 1.39 6.86
N PHE A 181 -1.99 0.76 7.99
CA PHE A 181 -3.00 1.23 8.93
C PHE A 181 -2.56 2.52 9.64
N SER A 182 -1.26 2.68 9.92
CA SER A 182 -0.73 3.95 10.44
C SER A 182 -0.87 5.08 9.42
N VAL A 183 -0.57 4.84 8.15
CA VAL A 183 -0.77 5.80 7.05
C VAL A 183 -2.26 6.16 6.92
N PHE A 184 -3.17 5.18 7.03
CA PHE A 184 -4.61 5.44 7.05
C PHE A 184 -5.02 6.40 8.17
N TYR A 185 -4.53 6.19 9.39
CA TYR A 185 -4.83 7.10 10.50
C TYR A 185 -4.30 8.51 10.26
N TYR A 186 -3.11 8.62 9.64
CA TYR A 186 -2.49 9.90 9.34
C TYR A 186 -3.23 10.64 8.23
N GLU A 187 -3.33 10.04 7.04
CA GLU A 187 -3.78 10.70 5.81
C GLU A 187 -5.31 10.76 5.67
N ILE A 188 -6.04 9.74 6.16
CA ILE A 188 -7.49 9.65 5.95
C ILE A 188 -8.28 10.09 7.19
N MET A 189 -7.90 9.60 8.36
CA MET A 189 -8.61 9.88 9.61
C MET A 189 -8.15 11.17 10.28
N ASN A 190 -7.11 11.83 9.77
CA ASN A 190 -6.54 13.05 10.35
C ASN A 190 -6.25 12.89 11.85
N SER A 191 -5.67 11.74 12.22
CA SER A 191 -5.37 11.33 13.60
C SER A 191 -3.88 11.00 13.75
N PRO A 192 -2.99 12.00 13.62
CA PRO A 192 -1.54 11.79 13.55
C PRO A 192 -0.96 11.16 14.82
N GLU A 193 -1.51 11.46 16.00
CA GLU A 193 -1.06 10.86 17.27
C GLU A 193 -1.30 9.36 17.28
N ARG A 194 -2.47 8.93 16.76
CA ARG A 194 -2.85 7.52 16.67
C ARG A 194 -2.00 6.79 15.63
N ALA A 195 -1.71 7.43 14.50
CA ALA A 195 -0.81 6.91 13.48
C ALA A 195 0.60 6.67 14.06
N CYS A 196 1.17 7.67 14.72
CA CYS A 196 2.50 7.56 15.33
C CYS A 196 2.53 6.51 16.45
N HIS A 197 1.48 6.43 17.27
CA HIS A 197 1.39 5.42 18.31
C HIS A 197 1.40 4.01 17.74
N LEU A 198 0.57 3.74 16.73
CA LEU A 198 0.48 2.43 16.08
C LEU A 198 1.81 2.04 15.41
N ALA A 199 2.40 2.95 14.62
CA ALA A 199 3.67 2.70 13.94
C ALA A 199 4.81 2.44 14.94
N LYS A 200 4.86 3.21 16.03
CA LYS A 200 5.86 3.02 17.08
C LYS A 200 5.67 1.72 17.83
N GLN A 201 4.44 1.38 18.19
CA GLN A 201 4.14 0.13 18.87
C GLN A 201 4.60 -1.08 18.04
N ALA A 202 4.22 -1.14 16.76
CA ALA A 202 4.62 -2.22 15.87
C ALA A 202 6.15 -2.32 15.72
N PHE A 203 6.84 -1.17 15.62
CA PHE A 203 8.29 -1.12 15.53
C PHE A 203 8.98 -1.61 16.81
N ASP A 204 8.53 -1.14 17.99
CA ASP A 204 9.09 -1.53 19.30
C ASP A 204 8.85 -3.02 19.59
N GLU A 205 7.65 -3.56 19.28
CA GLU A 205 7.33 -4.99 19.41
C GLU A 205 8.23 -5.84 18.50
N ALA A 206 8.37 -5.47 17.23
CA ALA A 206 9.21 -6.21 16.29
C ALA A 206 10.70 -6.19 16.65
N ILE A 207 11.22 -5.07 17.18
CA ILE A 207 12.59 -5.00 17.70
C ILE A 207 12.82 -6.04 18.80
N SER A 208 11.85 -6.22 19.71
CA SER A 208 12.01 -7.09 20.87
C SER A 208 12.16 -8.58 20.52
N GLU A 209 11.75 -8.98 19.32
CA GLU A 209 11.80 -10.36 18.83
C GLU A 209 12.71 -10.53 17.59
N LEU A 210 13.37 -9.46 17.15
CA LEU A 210 14.11 -9.44 15.88
C LEU A 210 15.27 -10.45 15.85
N ASP A 211 15.95 -10.64 16.98
CA ASP A 211 17.09 -11.55 17.12
C ASP A 211 16.71 -13.04 16.98
N THR A 212 15.41 -13.37 16.93
CA THR A 212 14.91 -14.74 16.80
C THR A 212 14.70 -15.18 15.35
N LEU A 213 14.83 -14.26 14.39
CA LEU A 213 14.53 -14.52 12.98
C LEU A 213 15.64 -15.29 12.26
N SER A 214 15.24 -16.07 11.25
CA SER A 214 16.16 -16.58 10.24
C SER A 214 16.67 -15.44 9.33
N GLU A 215 17.78 -15.66 8.63
CA GLU A 215 18.36 -14.63 7.75
C GLU A 215 17.38 -14.15 6.66
N ASP A 216 16.60 -15.06 6.08
CA ASP A 216 15.62 -14.75 5.04
C ASP A 216 14.48 -13.88 5.59
N SER A 217 13.88 -14.29 6.72
CA SER A 217 12.80 -13.53 7.37
C SER A 217 13.28 -12.19 7.94
N TYR A 218 14.56 -12.09 8.33
CA TYR A 218 15.16 -10.87 8.85
C TYR A 218 15.19 -9.76 7.79
N LYS A 219 15.54 -10.08 6.54
CA LYS A 219 15.60 -9.10 5.43
C LYS A 219 14.24 -8.47 5.16
N ASP A 220 13.19 -9.28 5.05
CA ASP A 220 11.84 -8.79 4.76
C ASP A 220 11.28 -7.93 5.91
N SER A 221 11.46 -8.40 7.15
CA SER A 221 10.96 -7.71 8.34
C SER A 221 11.65 -6.37 8.57
N THR A 222 12.99 -6.34 8.50
CA THR A 222 13.76 -5.10 8.70
C THR A 222 13.49 -4.05 7.64
N LEU A 223 13.19 -4.48 6.41
CA LEU A 223 12.86 -3.58 5.31
C LEU A 223 11.53 -2.86 5.55
N ILE A 224 10.52 -3.53 6.12
CA ILE A 224 9.24 -2.90 6.49
C ILE A 224 9.40 -2.03 7.75
N MET A 225 10.17 -2.50 8.74
CA MET A 225 10.50 -1.71 9.93
C MET A 225 11.19 -0.39 9.56
N GLN A 226 12.04 -0.41 8.53
CA GLN A 226 12.66 0.81 8.03
C GLN A 226 11.63 1.81 7.52
N LEU A 227 10.58 1.37 6.81
CA LEU A 227 9.50 2.25 6.33
C LEU A 227 8.69 2.82 7.50
N LEU A 228 8.37 2.01 8.51
CA LEU A 228 7.72 2.49 9.74
C LEU A 228 8.55 3.61 10.40
N ARG A 229 9.87 3.43 10.48
CA ARG A 229 10.80 4.44 11.02
C ARG A 229 10.85 5.70 10.16
N ASP A 230 10.87 5.55 8.84
CA ASP A 230 10.88 6.68 7.90
C ASP A 230 9.60 7.53 8.08
N ASN A 231 8.43 6.88 8.17
CA ASN A 231 7.15 7.55 8.43
C ASN A 231 7.10 8.23 9.79
N LEU A 232 7.55 7.57 10.86
CA LEU A 232 7.65 8.19 12.20
C LEU A 232 8.55 9.44 12.19
N THR A 233 9.68 9.38 11.48
CA THR A 233 10.61 10.52 11.39
C THR A 233 9.94 11.70 10.69
N LEU A 234 9.22 11.44 9.59
CA LEU A 234 8.48 12.44 8.85
C LEU A 234 7.35 13.07 9.68
N TRP A 235 6.51 12.25 10.32
CA TRP A 235 5.35 12.75 11.06
C TRP A 235 5.73 13.47 12.34
N THR A 236 6.86 13.11 12.96
CA THR A 236 7.33 13.77 14.18
C THR A 236 8.18 15.01 13.93
N SER A 237 8.67 15.23 12.70
CA SER A 237 9.34 16.50 12.37
C SER A 237 8.38 17.70 12.35
N ASP A 238 7.08 17.45 12.13
CA ASP A 238 6.03 18.49 12.14
C ASP A 238 5.43 18.74 13.54
N ILE A 239 5.77 17.91 14.53
CA ILE A 239 5.31 18.05 15.91
C ILE A 239 6.22 19.04 16.66
N PRO A 240 5.69 20.13 17.26
CA PRO A 240 6.50 21.07 18.02
C PRO A 240 7.37 20.37 19.07
N LYS A 241 8.67 20.72 19.12
CA LYS A 241 9.75 20.14 19.95
C LYS A 241 9.41 19.83 21.42
N MET A 242 8.35 20.39 21.98
CA MET A 242 7.91 20.17 23.35
C MET A 242 7.35 18.75 23.60
N GLU A 243 6.86 18.04 22.58
CA GLU A 243 6.38 16.65 22.74
C GLU A 243 7.46 15.58 22.47
N LEU A 244 8.47 15.90 21.66
CA LEU A 244 9.58 15.02 21.29
C LEU A 244 10.41 14.53 22.50
N MET A 245 10.51 15.32 23.57
CA MET A 245 11.25 14.95 24.79
C MET A 245 10.66 13.75 25.54
N LYS A 246 9.40 13.37 25.26
CA LYS A 246 8.76 12.20 25.86
C LYS A 246 9.05 10.91 25.07
N LEU A 247 9.34 11.01 23.77
CA LEU A 247 9.50 9.87 22.86
C LEU A 247 10.96 9.45 22.64
N GLN A 248 11.93 10.37 22.74
CA GLN A 248 13.35 10.11 22.44
C GLN A 248 14.11 9.26 23.48
N LYS A 249 13.53 8.96 24.65
CA LYS A 249 14.23 8.18 25.69
C LYS A 249 14.34 6.67 25.44
N LYS A 250 13.93 6.14 24.28
CA LYS A 250 13.78 4.69 24.07
C LYS A 250 14.40 4.05 22.83
N VAL A 251 15.05 4.78 21.91
CA VAL A 251 15.59 4.17 20.67
C VAL A 251 17.12 4.22 20.65
N PRO A 252 17.83 3.08 20.67
CA PRO A 252 19.29 3.03 20.53
C PRO A 252 19.78 3.46 19.13
N GLN A 253 20.94 4.09 19.11
CA GLN A 253 21.46 4.90 18.00
C GLN A 253 22.33 4.11 16.98
N GLU A 254 22.36 2.78 17.06
CA GLU A 254 23.39 1.93 16.42
C GLU A 254 23.02 1.37 15.03
N LEU A 255 21.86 1.71 14.45
CA LEU A 255 21.38 1.18 13.15
C LEU A 255 21.65 2.10 11.93
N LEU A 256 22.89 2.59 11.75
CA LEU A 256 23.29 3.36 10.54
C LEU A 256 24.14 2.52 9.56
N PRO A 257 24.09 2.81 8.25
CA PRO A 257 23.99 1.78 7.21
C PRO A 257 25.31 1.38 6.54
N GLY A 258 25.46 0.08 6.26
CA GLY A 258 26.42 -0.47 5.29
C GLY A 258 25.70 -0.89 3.99
N LYS A 259 26.22 -0.44 2.85
CA LYS A 259 25.71 -0.72 1.49
C LYS A 259 25.56 -2.23 1.22
N MET A 260 24.43 -2.68 0.65
CA MET A 260 24.38 -3.91 -0.16
C MET A 260 23.40 -3.78 -1.33
N GLN A 261 23.84 -4.30 -2.48
CA GLN A 261 23.21 -4.32 -3.81
C GLN A 261 22.60 -5.70 -4.09
N SER A 262 21.60 -5.73 -5.00
CA SER A 262 21.04 -6.86 -5.80
C SER A 262 20.36 -8.00 -5.03
N GLU A 263 19.33 -8.70 -5.52
CA GLU A 263 18.29 -8.55 -6.55
C GLU A 263 17.21 -9.62 -6.20
N SER A 264 15.97 -9.44 -6.67
CA SER A 264 14.84 -10.40 -6.68
C SER A 264 13.87 -10.51 -5.48
N GLY A 265 14.01 -9.71 -4.42
CA GLY A 265 12.97 -9.51 -3.38
C GLY A 265 12.52 -8.05 -3.20
N LEU A 266 13.00 -7.16 -4.07
CA LEU A 266 13.09 -5.71 -3.83
C LEU A 266 11.95 -4.87 -4.44
N LEU A 267 11.04 -5.47 -5.21
CA LEU A 267 10.00 -4.72 -5.92
C LEU A 267 8.83 -4.30 -5.03
N GLU A 268 8.60 -4.98 -3.90
CA GLU A 268 7.45 -4.65 -3.05
C GLU A 268 7.70 -3.40 -2.18
N VAL A 269 8.96 -3.14 -1.82
CA VAL A 269 9.35 -2.07 -0.88
C VAL A 269 9.97 -0.85 -1.57
N ALA A 270 10.65 -1.01 -2.72
CA ALA A 270 11.11 0.15 -3.50
C ALA A 270 9.93 1.02 -4.01
N PHE A 271 8.77 0.41 -4.24
CA PHE A 271 7.58 1.09 -4.74
C PHE A 271 6.82 1.88 -3.65
N LEU A 272 6.87 1.44 -2.38
CA LEU A 272 6.32 2.22 -1.25
C LEU A 272 7.06 3.55 -1.08
N LYS A 273 8.38 3.57 -1.30
CA LYS A 273 9.18 4.81 -1.27
C LYS A 273 8.84 5.81 -2.39
N TYR A 274 8.29 5.38 -3.52
CA TYR A 274 7.94 6.30 -4.61
C TYR A 274 6.55 6.92 -4.40
N GLU A 275 5.58 6.16 -3.90
CA GLU A 275 4.26 6.71 -3.58
C GLU A 275 4.27 7.61 -2.34
N GLU A 276 5.08 7.32 -1.32
CA GLU A 276 5.19 8.15 -0.09
C GLU A 276 5.97 9.46 -0.33
N ARG A 277 6.99 9.48 -1.20
CA ARG A 277 7.82 10.69 -1.42
C ARG A 277 7.15 11.81 -2.21
N VAL A 278 6.09 11.52 -2.97
CA VAL A 278 5.33 12.56 -3.67
C VAL A 278 4.43 13.35 -2.69
N SER A 279 4.26 12.87 -1.45
CA SER A 279 3.41 13.48 -0.42
C SER A 279 4.02 14.73 0.26
N ILE A 280 5.33 14.97 0.15
CA ILE A 280 6.05 15.96 1.01
C ILE A 280 6.60 17.17 0.23
N ALA A 281 6.49 17.21 -1.10
CA ALA A 281 7.01 18.35 -1.86
C ALA A 281 5.98 19.48 -1.96
N GLU A 282 6.05 20.45 -1.03
CA GLU A 282 5.44 21.77 -1.19
C GLU A 282 5.93 22.51 -2.46
N PRO A 283 5.15 23.48 -3.00
CA PRO A 283 5.19 23.87 -4.42
C PRO A 283 6.29 24.85 -4.84
N SER A 284 7.37 25.02 -4.09
CA SER A 284 8.26 26.20 -4.24
C SER A 284 9.64 25.98 -4.88
N LEU A 285 9.97 24.79 -5.39
CA LEU A 285 11.23 24.58 -6.12
C LEU A 285 10.98 24.26 -7.60
N GLY A 286 11.21 25.27 -8.42
CA GLY A 286 11.05 25.23 -9.87
C GLY A 286 11.92 24.18 -10.55
N SER A 287 11.32 23.52 -11.55
CA SER A 287 11.95 23.25 -12.85
C SER A 287 13.41 22.77 -12.88
N VAL A 288 13.84 21.82 -12.03
CA VAL A 288 15.08 21.05 -12.25
C VAL A 288 15.01 19.67 -11.59
N GLN A 289 14.14 18.76 -12.05
CA GLN A 289 14.30 17.31 -11.74
C GLN A 289 13.61 16.34 -12.71
N LEU A 290 13.12 16.84 -13.85
CA LEU A 290 12.47 16.06 -14.90
C LEU A 290 13.45 15.26 -15.80
N ALA A 291 14.71 15.06 -15.37
CA ALA A 291 15.78 14.59 -16.27
C ALA A 291 16.43 13.24 -15.92
N CYS A 292 15.96 12.46 -14.93
CA CYS A 292 16.71 11.28 -14.47
C CYS A 292 16.05 9.89 -14.60
N ILE A 293 14.93 9.70 -15.32
CA ILE A 293 14.38 8.35 -15.51
C ILE A 293 14.12 8.07 -16.99
N SER A 294 15.23 7.91 -17.73
CA SER A 294 15.30 7.22 -19.03
C SER A 294 16.45 6.20 -19.06
N LYS A 295 17.17 6.00 -17.95
CA LYS A 295 18.30 5.06 -17.87
C LYS A 295 18.47 4.55 -16.44
N ALA A 296 17.69 3.52 -16.09
CA ALA A 296 18.05 2.51 -15.10
C ALA A 296 16.98 1.42 -15.14
N CYS A 297 17.37 0.27 -15.71
CA CYS A 297 16.58 -0.95 -15.97
C CYS A 297 15.62 -0.85 -17.16
#